data_AF-E5A6U8-F1
#
_entry.id   AF-E5A6U8-F1
#
_cell.length_a   1.000
_cell.length_b   1.000
_cell.length_c   1.000
_cell.angle_alpha   90.00
_cell.angle_beta   90.00
_cell.angle_gamma   90.00
#
_symmetry.space_group_name_H-M   'P 1'
#
loop_
_entity.id
_entity.type
_entity.pdbx_description
1 polymer ?
#
loop_
_entity_poly.entity_id
_entity_poly.type
_entity_poly.pdbx_seq_one_letter_code
_entity_poly.pdbx_strand_id
1 'polypeptide(L)' 'MYGRHLEEDDILYSAISRKSIDTLKEFFRSDVSQDEWKLIMQLKGLLDIV' A
#
# COMPACT_ATOMS: atom_id res chain seq x y z
N MET A 1 -7.97 -14.08 -15.06
CA MET A 1 -9.33 -14.65 -15.01
C MET A 1 -9.77 -14.66 -13.54
N TYR A 2 -10.81 -13.90 -13.20
CA TYR A 2 -11.50 -13.98 -11.91
C TYR A 2 -11.88 -15.45 -11.64
N GLY A 3 -11.62 -15.96 -10.44
CA GLY A 3 -11.89 -17.36 -10.07
C GLY A 3 -10.74 -18.37 -10.20
N ARG A 4 -9.51 -17.96 -10.56
CA ARG A 4 -8.31 -18.84 -10.51
C ARG A 4 -7.16 -18.30 -9.64
N HIS A 5 -7.06 -16.99 -9.46
CA HIS A 5 -6.02 -16.35 -8.64
C HIS A 5 -6.56 -15.29 -7.66
N LEU A 6 -7.84 -14.94 -7.78
CA LEU A 6 -8.52 -13.87 -7.04
C LEU A 6 -9.95 -14.35 -6.77
N GLU A 7 -10.32 -14.45 -5.50
CA GLU A 7 -11.67 -14.72 -5.01
C GLU A 7 -12.39 -13.39 -4.67
N GLU A 8 -13.72 -13.42 -4.55
CA GLU A 8 -14.52 -12.22 -4.27
C GLU A 8 -14.29 -11.68 -2.84
N ASP A 9 -13.82 -12.56 -1.93
CA ASP A 9 -13.40 -12.22 -0.56
C ASP A 9 -11.95 -11.71 -0.48
N ASP A 10 -11.18 -11.72 -1.58
CA ASP A 10 -9.82 -11.19 -1.57
C ASP A 10 -9.86 -9.67 -1.48
N ILE A 11 -9.41 -9.15 -0.34
CA ILE A 11 -9.32 -7.72 -0.09
C ILE A 11 -8.24 -7.13 -1.01
N LEU A 12 -8.67 -6.34 -1.99
CA LEU A 12 -7.78 -5.65 -2.90
C LEU A 12 -7.07 -4.50 -2.18
N TYR A 13 -5.78 -4.68 -1.94
CA TYR A 13 -4.91 -3.62 -1.44
C TYR A 13 -4.26 -2.87 -2.60
N SER A 14 -3.97 -1.59 -2.39
CA SER A 14 -3.10 -0.85 -3.30
C SER A 14 -1.72 -1.52 -3.33
N ALA A 15 -1.23 -1.85 -4.53
CA ALA A 15 0.10 -2.40 -4.73
C ALA A 15 1.16 -1.34 -4.42
N ILE A 16 1.48 -1.17 -3.14
CA ILE A 16 2.54 -0.28 -2.67
C ILE A 16 3.89 -0.96 -2.85
N SER A 17 4.85 -0.23 -3.42
CA SER A 17 6.23 -0.67 -3.55
C SER A 17 7.14 0.26 -2.76
N ARG A 18 8.38 -0.19 -2.50
CA ARG A 18 9.37 0.64 -1.81
C ARG A 18 9.58 1.99 -2.51
N LYS A 19 9.68 1.95 -3.85
CA LYS A 19 9.77 3.14 -4.72
C LYS A 19 8.56 4.07 -4.56
N SER A 20 7.35 3.53 -4.55
CA SER A 20 6.13 4.32 -4.38
C SER A 20 6.11 5.06 -3.03
N ILE A 21 6.57 4.42 -1.96
CA ILE A 21 6.63 5.04 -0.63
C ILE A 21 7.70 6.14 -0.58
N ASP A 22 8.83 5.93 -1.24
CA ASP A 22 9.89 6.94 -1.27
C ASP A 22 9.45 8.17 -2.08
N THR A 23 8.77 7.98 -3.21
CA THR A 23 8.15 9.09 -3.96
C THR A 23 7.11 9.85 -3.13
N LEU A 24 6.27 9.15 -2.35
CA LEU A 24 5.31 9.81 -1.46
C LEU A 24 6.00 10.65 -0.37
N LYS A 25 7.15 10.17 0.16
CA LYS A 25 7.93 10.92 1.14
C LYS A 25 8.65 12.12 0.55
N GLU A 26 9.10 12.04 -0.70
CA GLU A 26 9.85 13.10 -1.37
C GLU A 26 8.95 14.22 -1.90
N PHE A 27 7.80 13.86 -2.50
CA PHE A 27 6.98 14.84 -3.23
C PHE A 27 5.63 15.14 -2.57
N PHE A 28 5.07 14.21 -1.80
CA PHE A 28 3.69 14.30 -1.29
C PHE A 28 3.59 14.30 0.24
N ARG A 29 4.68 14.60 0.94
CA ARG A 29 4.72 14.54 2.40
C ARG A 29 3.72 15.49 3.09
N SER A 30 3.44 16.63 2.47
CA SER A 30 2.44 17.61 2.95
C SER A 30 1.00 17.21 2.63
N ASP A 31 0.82 16.39 1.61
CA ASP A 31 -0.49 16.07 1.04
C ASP A 31 -1.06 14.77 1.63
N VAL A 32 -0.18 13.94 2.19
CA VAL A 32 -0.54 12.68 2.85
C VAL A 32 -0.80 12.92 4.34
N SER A 33 -2.02 12.61 4.75
CA SER A 33 -2.47 12.70 6.14
C SER A 33 -1.76 11.67 7.04
N GLN A 34 -1.75 11.94 8.35
CA GLN A 34 -1.09 11.05 9.31
C GLN A 34 -1.73 9.66 9.39
N ASP A 35 -3.02 9.54 9.08
CA ASP A 35 -3.73 8.26 9.08
C ASP A 35 -3.41 7.43 7.83
N GLU A 36 -3.21 8.06 6.67
CA GLU A 36 -2.71 7.38 5.46
C GLU A 36 -1.30 6.83 5.69
N TRP A 37 -0.43 7.55 6.40
CA TRP A 37 0.89 7.05 6.78
C TRP A 37 0.81 5.82 7.69
N LYS A 38 -0.14 5.77 8.63
CA LYS A 38 -0.36 4.58 9.47
C LYS A 38 -0.82 3.40 8.63
N LEU A 39 -1.75 3.62 7.69
CA LEU A 39 -2.23 2.59 6.78
C LEU A 39 -1.08 2.03 5.92
N ILE A 40 -0.23 2.90 5.36
CA ILE A 40 0.94 2.49 4.57
C ILE A 40 1.91 1.64 5.42
N MET A 41 2.10 1.96 6.71
CA MET A 41 2.93 1.16 7.61
C MET A 41 2.32 -0.21 7.93
N GLN A 42 1.01 -0.30 8.13
CA GLN A 42 0.32 -1.58 8.33
C GLN A 42 0.41 -2.46 7.08
N LEU A 43 0.17 -1.89 5.90
CA LEU A 43 0.28 -2.58 4.63
C LEU A 43 1.73 -2.98 4.31
N LYS A 44 2.73 -2.17 4.68
CA LYS A 44 4.15 -2.53 4.59
C LYS A 44 4.45 -3.83 5.33
N GLY A 45 3.89 -4.01 6.53
CA GLY A 45 4.05 -5.22 7.34
C GLY A 45 3.30 -6.43 6.79
N LEU A 46 2.10 -6.23 6.23
CA LEU A 46 1.30 -7.30 5.63
C LEU A 46 1.89 -7.82 4.30
N LEU A 47 2.48 -6.93 3.51
CA LEU A 47 3.04 -7.25 2.19
C LEU A 47 4.55 -7.60 2.22
N ASP A 48 5.13 -7.69 3.43
CA ASP A 48 6.55 -8.04 3.68
C ASP A 48 7.54 -7.16 2.89
N ILE A 49 7.19 -5.88 2.72
CA ILE A 49 8.01 -4.91 1.96
C ILE A 49 9.10 -4.39 2.90
N VAL A 50 10.35 -4.81 2.69
CA VAL A 50 11.53 -4.31 3.47
C VAL A 50 11.78 -2.83 3.22
#